data_AF-A0A9W7ZUB2-F1
#
_entry.id   AF-A0A9W7ZUB2-F1
#
_cell.length_a   1.000
_cell.length_b   1.000
_cell.length_c   1.000
_cell.angle_alpha   90.00
_cell.angle_beta   90.00
_cell.angle_gamma   90.00
#
_symmetry.space_group_name_H-M   'P 1'
#
loop_
_entity.id
_entity.type
_entity.pdbx_description
1 polymer ?
#
loop_
_entity_poly.entity_id
_entity_poly.type
_entity_poly.pdbx_seq_one_letter_code
_entity_poly.pdbx_strand_id
1 'polypeptide(L)'
;MPSLPSGRFQRLALSAILLRLALYHWGPPLAHQLADRIELATPLTSYKRLTEGLFLHGAGFDPYDGHVFFQPALYLPLFSLLYRVTGTRAVADGVVALLFAVMDVLVAYQLVAIARAKWRREPVRTLEDAELSGGQKAGELVKATVDADAEPDSPAPAFPEDINLRLQPETLALLYLFNPLTLFSCLARSTLIFNSFA
;
A
#
# COMPACT_ATOMS: atom_id res chain seq x y z
N MET A 1 -14.67 -8.76 10.90
CA MET A 1 -13.23 -8.76 11.24
C MET A 1 -12.45 -9.23 10.02
N PRO A 2 -11.32 -8.58 9.67
CA PRO A 2 -10.48 -9.08 8.58
C PRO A 2 -9.94 -10.46 8.98
N SER A 3 -10.13 -11.46 8.12
CA SER A 3 -9.63 -12.82 8.34
C SER A 3 -8.09 -12.81 8.41
N LEU A 4 -7.52 -13.63 9.29
CA LEU A 4 -6.07 -13.82 9.35
C LEU A 4 -5.50 -14.15 7.95
N PRO A 5 -4.32 -13.59 7.59
CA PRO A 5 -3.71 -13.84 6.29
C PRO A 5 -3.38 -15.33 6.12
N SER A 6 -3.47 -15.82 4.88
CA SER A 6 -3.15 -17.21 4.55
C SER A 6 -1.66 -17.50 4.81
N GLY A 7 -1.31 -18.75 5.13
CA GLY A 7 0.11 -19.13 5.34
C GLY A 7 0.99 -18.88 4.11
N ARG A 8 0.41 -18.82 2.91
CA ARG A 8 1.10 -18.40 1.69
C ARG A 8 1.48 -16.92 1.75
N PHE A 9 0.54 -16.05 2.11
CA PHE A 9 0.77 -14.61 2.26
C PHE A 9 1.86 -14.33 3.31
N GLN A 10 1.84 -15.02 4.45
CA GLN A 10 2.84 -14.84 5.50
C GLN A 10 4.27 -15.15 5.02
N ARG A 11 4.44 -16.22 4.23
CA ARG A 11 5.75 -16.54 3.63
C ARG A 11 6.20 -15.48 2.64
N LEU A 12 5.28 -14.97 1.80
CA LEU A 12 5.57 -13.88 0.87
C LEU A 12 5.98 -12.61 1.62
N ALA A 13 5.22 -12.21 2.64
CA ALA A 13 5.51 -11.07 3.49
C ALA A 13 6.89 -11.19 4.16
N LEU A 14 7.20 -12.35 4.76
CA LEU A 14 8.51 -12.60 5.36
C LEU A 14 9.63 -12.48 4.32
N SER A 15 9.48 -13.14 3.17
CA SER A 15 10.49 -13.06 2.10
C SER A 15 10.67 -11.64 1.55
N ALA A 16 9.59 -10.86 1.48
CA ALA A 16 9.60 -9.49 1.02
C ALA A 16 10.31 -8.55 2.01
N ILE A 17 10.09 -8.74 3.32
CA ILE A 17 10.80 -8.01 4.38
C ILE A 17 12.29 -8.36 4.34
N LEU A 18 12.62 -9.66 4.34
CA LEU A 18 14.00 -10.11 4.29
C LEU A 18 14.74 -9.58 3.07
N LEU A 19 14.09 -9.62 1.89
CA LEU A 19 14.64 -9.07 0.66
C LEU A 19 14.93 -7.56 0.79
N ARG A 20 14.00 -6.77 1.32
CA ARG A 20 14.20 -5.31 1.50
C ARG A 20 15.34 -5.00 2.47
N LEU A 21 15.40 -5.71 3.59
CA LEU A 21 16.47 -5.55 4.58
C LEU A 21 17.83 -5.96 4.01
N ALA A 22 17.87 -7.07 3.25
CA ALA A 22 19.03 -7.52 2.50
C ALA A 22 19.53 -6.46 1.52
N LEU A 23 18.64 -5.93 0.67
CA LEU A 23 18.97 -4.88 -0.30
C LEU A 23 19.47 -3.60 0.38
N TYR A 24 18.85 -3.21 1.49
CA TYR A 24 19.28 -2.04 2.26
C TYR A 24 20.68 -2.25 2.87
N HIS A 25 20.95 -3.44 3.41
CA HIS A 25 22.23 -3.75 4.05
C HIS A 25 23.37 -3.92 3.04
N TRP A 26 23.13 -4.58 1.90
CA TRP A 26 24.16 -4.85 0.89
C TRP A 26 24.29 -3.76 -0.19
N GLY A 27 23.27 -2.91 -0.37
CA GLY A 27 23.26 -1.84 -1.37
C GLY A 27 23.15 -0.41 -0.84
N PRO A 28 23.91 0.05 0.19
CA PRO A 28 23.84 1.45 0.62
C PRO A 28 24.08 2.49 -0.49
N PRO A 29 25.07 2.34 -1.39
CA PRO A 29 25.28 3.29 -2.48
C PRO A 29 24.07 3.37 -3.42
N LEU A 30 23.45 2.23 -3.70
CA LEU A 30 22.26 2.14 -4.52
C LEU A 30 21.08 2.86 -3.84
N ALA A 31 20.88 2.64 -2.54
CA ALA A 31 19.84 3.30 -1.76
C ALA A 31 19.98 4.83 -1.78
N HIS A 32 21.21 5.34 -1.65
CA HIS A 32 21.48 6.78 -1.73
C HIS A 32 21.21 7.34 -3.13
N GLN A 33 21.65 6.67 -4.18
CA GLN A 33 21.37 7.10 -5.57
C GLN A 33 19.87 7.13 -5.87
N LEU A 34 19.13 6.12 -5.39
CA LEU A 34 17.67 6.05 -5.55
C LEU A 34 16.95 7.14 -4.75
N ALA A 35 17.43 7.47 -3.55
CA ALA A 35 16.86 8.54 -2.72
C ALA A 35 16.99 9.94 -3.34
N ASP A 36 17.96 10.15 -4.22
CA ASP A 36 18.14 11.41 -4.97
C ASP A 36 17.31 11.44 -6.27
N ARG A 37 16.59 10.36 -6.63
CA ARG A 37 15.70 10.34 -7.79
C ARG A 37 14.31 10.86 -7.41
N ILE A 38 13.90 11.94 -8.06
CA ILE A 38 12.58 12.56 -7.86
C ILE A 38 11.42 11.62 -8.17
N GLU A 39 11.63 10.63 -9.05
CA GLU A 39 10.64 9.61 -9.40
C GLU A 39 10.30 8.69 -8.22
N LEU A 40 11.21 8.55 -7.26
CA LEU A 40 11.07 7.64 -6.12
C LEU A 40 10.80 8.41 -4.82
N ALA A 41 11.52 9.51 -4.61
CA ALA A 41 11.38 10.37 -3.45
C ALA A 41 11.29 11.84 -3.88
N THR A 42 10.11 12.42 -3.75
CA THR A 42 9.87 13.84 -4.04
C THR A 42 10.29 14.71 -2.85
N PRO A 43 10.46 16.04 -3.02
CA PRO A 43 10.67 16.94 -1.88
C PRO A 43 9.60 16.84 -0.79
N LEU A 44 8.37 16.45 -1.16
CA LEU A 44 7.25 16.27 -0.24
C LEU A 44 7.26 14.91 0.46
N THR A 45 7.92 13.89 -0.11
CA THR A 45 7.85 12.50 0.37
C THR A 45 9.23 11.87 0.66
N SER A 46 10.27 12.68 0.85
CA SER A 46 11.63 12.19 1.06
C SER A 46 11.97 12.03 2.55
N TYR A 47 12.52 10.87 2.94
CA TYR A 47 13.08 10.68 4.27
C TYR A 47 14.24 11.63 4.57
N LYS A 48 15.01 12.04 3.56
CA LYS A 48 16.10 13.01 3.71
C LYS A 48 15.58 14.36 4.24
N ARG A 49 14.45 14.82 3.71
CA ARG A 49 13.77 16.03 4.20
C ARG A 49 13.23 15.87 5.61
N LEU A 50 12.77 14.66 5.97
CA LEU A 50 12.37 14.38 7.34
C LEU A 50 13.55 14.43 8.32
N THR A 51 14.70 13.89 7.95
CA THR A 51 15.90 13.98 8.80
C THR A 51 16.42 15.41 8.93
N GLU A 52 16.30 16.21 7.86
CA GLU A 52 16.63 17.64 7.87
C GLU A 52 15.68 18.42 8.78
N GLY A 53 14.37 18.19 8.65
CA GLY A 53 13.36 18.79 9.54
C GLY A 53 13.56 18.40 11.00
N LEU A 54 13.92 17.14 11.29
CA LEU A 54 14.25 16.69 12.64
C LEU A 54 15.50 17.37 13.19
N PHE A 55 16.51 17.61 12.34
CA PHE A 55 17.73 18.32 12.72
C PHE A 55 17.43 19.79 13.08
N LEU A 56 16.64 20.49 12.26
CA LEU A 56 16.20 21.86 12.54
C LEU A 56 15.38 21.93 13.83
N HIS A 57 14.43 21.01 13.99
CA HIS A 57 13.59 20.90 15.18
C HIS A 57 14.43 20.73 16.45
N GLY A 58 15.44 19.84 16.41
CA GLY A 58 16.35 19.60 17.53
C GLY A 58 17.26 20.81 17.86
N ALA A 59 17.55 21.65 16.88
CA ALA A 59 18.31 22.88 17.05
C ALA A 59 17.45 24.08 17.50
N GLY A 60 16.14 23.91 17.66
CA GLY A 60 15.20 24.95 18.08
C GLY A 60 14.73 25.88 16.95
N PHE A 61 15.03 25.55 15.69
CA PHE A 61 14.49 26.23 14.53
C PHE A 61 13.14 25.63 14.14
N ASP A 62 12.24 26.45 13.58
CA ASP A 62 10.98 25.97 13.03
C ASP A 62 11.25 25.16 11.74
N PRO A 63 10.97 23.85 11.71
CA PRO A 63 11.20 23.01 10.53
C PRO A 63 10.32 23.41 9.33
N TYR A 64 9.18 24.05 9.59
CA TYR A 64 8.23 24.49 8.58
C TYR A 64 8.53 25.88 8.04
N ASP A 65 9.48 26.57 8.65
CA ASP A 65 9.98 27.84 8.14
C ASP A 65 10.98 27.59 7.01
N GLY A 66 10.69 28.16 5.84
CA GLY A 66 11.37 27.82 4.60
C GLY A 66 10.91 26.49 3.99
N HIS A 67 11.13 26.33 2.68
CA HIS A 67 10.64 25.20 1.89
C HIS A 67 11.39 23.87 2.14
N VAL A 68 11.77 23.60 3.39
CA VAL A 68 12.61 22.47 3.81
C VAL A 68 11.76 21.25 4.16
N PHE A 69 10.67 21.44 4.92
CA PHE A 69 9.85 20.33 5.42
C PHE A 69 8.35 20.58 5.20
N PHE A 70 7.70 19.65 4.50
CA PHE A 70 6.26 19.72 4.17
C PHE A 70 5.48 18.48 4.59
N GLN A 71 6.09 17.59 5.37
CA GLN A 71 5.47 16.34 5.78
C GLN A 71 4.61 16.53 7.04
N PRO A 72 3.72 15.56 7.37
CA PRO A 72 2.85 15.66 8.54
C PRO A 72 3.63 15.94 9.84
N ALA A 73 3.13 16.89 10.64
CA ALA A 73 3.77 17.30 11.90
C ALA A 73 3.96 16.17 12.90
N LEU A 74 3.14 15.12 12.82
CA LEU A 74 3.28 13.93 13.64
C LEU A 74 4.59 13.15 13.39
N TYR A 75 5.22 13.31 12.22
CA TYR A 75 6.49 12.62 11.95
C TYR A 75 7.62 13.14 12.83
N LEU A 76 7.66 14.44 13.15
CA LEU A 76 8.72 15.00 14.00
C LEU A 76 8.77 14.37 15.40
N PRO A 77 7.69 14.35 16.21
CA PRO A 77 7.71 13.70 17.52
C PRO A 77 7.85 12.17 17.40
N LEU A 78 7.26 11.54 16.38
CA LEU A 78 7.39 10.09 16.16
C LEU A 78 8.84 9.67 15.93
N PHE A 79 9.53 10.32 14.99
CA PHE A 79 10.92 10.00 14.67
C PHE A 79 11.89 10.53 15.73
N SER A 80 11.59 11.66 16.39
CA SER A 80 12.33 12.11 17.57
C SER A 80 12.32 11.07 18.69
N LEU A 81 11.15 10.50 18.98
CA LEU A 81 11.01 9.41 19.95
C LEU A 81 11.76 8.16 19.48
N LEU A 82 11.63 7.78 18.21
CA LEU A 82 12.32 6.63 17.62
C LEU A 82 13.84 6.74 17.81
N TYR A 83 14.44 7.86 17.41
CA TYR A 83 15.87 8.12 17.53
C TYR A 83 16.33 8.19 18.98
N ARG A 84 15.48 8.70 19.89
CA ARG A 84 15.77 8.72 21.34
C ARG A 84 15.80 7.32 21.95
N VAL A 85 14.83 6.47 21.60
CA VAL A 85 14.69 5.11 22.17
C VAL A 85 15.76 4.16 21.65
N THR A 86 16.14 4.28 20.37
CA THR A 86 17.16 3.40 19.78
C THR A 86 18.59 3.72 20.22
N GLY A 87 18.83 4.93 20.76
CA GLY A 87 20.09 5.35 21.40
C GLY A 87 21.27 5.58 20.44
N THR A 88 21.39 4.79 19.37
CA THR A 88 22.45 4.91 18.35
C THR A 88 21.86 5.09 16.96
N ARG A 89 22.55 5.87 16.10
CA ARG A 89 22.09 6.11 14.71
C ARG A 89 22.01 4.83 13.88
N ALA A 90 22.96 3.92 14.04
CA ALA A 90 22.98 2.66 13.29
C ALA A 90 21.75 1.78 13.60
N VAL A 91 21.37 1.66 14.87
CA VAL A 91 20.17 0.91 15.27
C VAL A 91 18.92 1.63 14.79
N ALA A 92 18.86 2.96 14.94
CA ALA A 92 17.74 3.76 14.44
C ALA A 92 17.52 3.56 12.94
N ASP A 93 18.58 3.61 12.14
CA ASP A 93 18.50 3.39 10.70
C ASP A 93 18.03 1.97 10.34
N GLY A 94 18.47 0.95 11.07
CA GLY A 94 17.96 -0.41 10.91
C GLY A 94 16.47 -0.53 11.24
N VAL A 95 16.02 0.11 12.33
CA VAL A 95 14.59 0.13 12.70
C VAL A 95 13.76 0.91 11.69
N VAL A 96 14.27 2.02 11.15
CA VAL A 96 13.60 2.76 10.07
C VAL A 96 13.48 1.89 8.83
N ALA A 97 14.54 1.19 8.42
CA ALA A 97 14.48 0.27 7.27
C ALA A 97 13.43 -0.84 7.48
N LEU A 98 13.38 -1.43 8.69
CA LEU A 98 12.37 -2.41 9.06
C LEU A 98 10.95 -1.81 9.00
N LEU A 99 10.78 -0.60 9.54
CA LEU A 99 9.49 0.08 9.58
C LEU A 99 8.96 0.34 8.16
N PHE A 100 9.79 0.82 7.24
CA PHE A 100 9.41 0.96 5.83
C PHE A 100 9.04 -0.39 5.19
N ALA A 101 9.82 -1.45 5.44
CA ALA A 101 9.53 -2.78 4.91
C ALA A 101 8.21 -3.38 5.46
N VAL A 102 7.92 -3.14 6.74
CA VAL A 102 6.66 -3.56 7.38
C VAL A 102 5.49 -2.78 6.82
N MET A 103 5.61 -1.45 6.66
CA MET A 103 4.56 -0.63 6.06
C MET A 103 4.20 -1.10 4.65
N ASP A 104 5.19 -1.49 3.85
CA ASP A 104 4.97 -2.01 2.50
C ASP A 104 4.19 -3.34 2.50
N VAL A 105 4.48 -4.22 3.47
CA VAL A 105 3.68 -5.43 3.71
C VAL A 105 2.27 -5.10 4.18
N LEU A 106 2.09 -4.07 5.00
CA LEU A 106 0.76 -3.63 5.43
C LEU A 106 -0.04 -3.10 4.24
N VAL A 107 0.55 -2.31 3.34
CA VAL A 107 -0.12 -1.87 2.10
C VAL A 107 -0.49 -3.07 1.23
N ALA A 108 0.40 -4.04 1.06
CA ALA A 108 0.10 -5.28 0.35
C ALA A 108 -1.07 -6.06 1.00
N TYR A 109 -1.12 -6.09 2.33
CA TYR A 109 -2.22 -6.71 3.06
C TYR A 109 -3.54 -6.00 2.83
N GLN A 110 -3.56 -4.67 2.89
CA GLN A 110 -4.76 -3.86 2.61
C GLN A 110 -5.25 -4.08 1.18
N LEU A 111 -4.32 -4.12 0.21
CA LEU A 111 -4.64 -4.39 -1.19
C LEU A 111 -5.31 -5.77 -1.36
N VAL A 112 -4.78 -6.81 -0.72
CA VAL A 112 -5.37 -8.16 -0.69
C VAL A 112 -6.74 -8.16 -0.01
N ALA A 113 -6.89 -7.43 1.09
CA ALA A 113 -8.16 -7.34 1.82
C ALA A 113 -9.24 -6.68 0.96
N ILE A 114 -8.91 -5.58 0.27
CA ILE A 114 -9.78 -4.88 -0.66
C ILE A 114 -10.15 -5.79 -1.84
N ALA A 115 -9.18 -6.47 -2.46
CA ALA A 115 -9.45 -7.41 -3.54
C ALA A 115 -10.40 -8.53 -3.08
N ARG A 116 -10.14 -9.16 -1.94
CA ARG A 116 -11.04 -10.20 -1.39
C ARG A 116 -12.44 -9.66 -1.08
N ALA A 117 -12.57 -8.41 -0.65
CA ALA A 117 -13.86 -7.78 -0.40
C ALA A 117 -14.62 -7.50 -1.70
N LYS A 118 -13.93 -6.98 -2.73
CA LYS A 118 -14.52 -6.64 -4.04
C LYS A 118 -14.97 -7.89 -4.79
N TRP A 119 -14.10 -8.89 -4.94
CA TRP A 119 -14.40 -10.13 -5.66
C TRP A 119 -15.46 -11.01 -5.00
N ARG A 120 -15.79 -10.78 -3.72
CA ARG A 120 -16.94 -11.45 -3.07
C ARG A 120 -18.29 -10.86 -3.46
N ARG A 121 -18.32 -9.65 -4.02
CA ARG A 121 -19.57 -8.92 -4.32
C ARG A 121 -20.06 -9.08 -5.76
N GLU A 122 -19.24 -9.59 -6.66
CA GLU A 122 -19.66 -10.00 -7.99
C GLU A 122 -19.85 -11.52 -8.00
N PRO A 123 -21.02 -12.05 -7.61
CA PRO A 123 -21.42 -13.32 -8.19
C PRO A 123 -21.54 -13.05 -9.68
N VAL A 124 -20.64 -13.64 -10.47
CA VAL A 124 -20.85 -13.77 -11.91
C VAL A 124 -22.26 -14.32 -12.04
N ARG A 125 -23.21 -13.50 -12.49
CA ARG A 125 -24.50 -13.99 -12.96
C ARG A 125 -24.16 -14.77 -14.22
N THR A 126 -23.77 -16.03 -14.03
CA THR A 126 -23.61 -17.01 -15.08
C THR A 126 -24.95 -17.01 -15.80
N LEU A 127 -24.97 -16.46 -17.01
CA LEU A 127 -26.14 -16.51 -17.89
C LEU A 127 -26.60 -17.97 -18.08
N GLU A 128 -25.68 -18.91 -17.88
CA GLU A 128 -25.91 -20.35 -17.81
C GLU A 128 -26.88 -20.77 -16.68
N ASP A 129 -26.83 -20.15 -15.49
CA ASP A 129 -27.74 -20.51 -14.38
C ASP A 129 -29.18 -20.03 -14.60
N ALA A 130 -29.36 -19.01 -15.46
CA ALA A 130 -30.68 -18.51 -15.87
C ALA A 130 -31.29 -19.33 -17.02
N GLU A 131 -30.47 -19.93 -17.88
CA GLU A 131 -30.93 -20.79 -18.97
C GLU A 131 -31.21 -22.23 -18.52
N LEU A 132 -30.50 -22.74 -17.50
CA LEU A 132 -30.68 -24.11 -16.97
C LEU A 132 -31.91 -24.28 -16.07
N SER A 133 -32.53 -23.21 -15.57
CA SER A 133 -33.74 -23.28 -14.74
C SER A 133 -34.98 -22.74 -15.47
N GLY A 134 -35.48 -23.54 -16.42
CA GLY A 134 -36.89 -23.53 -16.86
C GLY A 134 -37.50 -22.17 -17.20
N GLY A 135 -37.41 -21.79 -18.47
CA GLY A 135 -38.10 -20.63 -19.03
C GLY A 135 -39.60 -20.63 -18.71
N GLN A 136 -40.02 -19.63 -17.92
CA GLN A 136 -41.32 -18.93 -17.98
C GLN A 136 -41.53 -18.01 -16.76
N LYS A 137 -40.90 -18.29 -15.61
CA LYS A 137 -41.07 -17.46 -14.38
C LYS A 137 -40.06 -16.32 -14.21
N ALA A 138 -38.98 -16.31 -14.99
CA ALA A 138 -37.95 -15.27 -14.92
C ALA A 138 -38.47 -13.86 -15.31
N GLY A 139 -39.44 -13.78 -16.23
CA GLY A 139 -39.99 -12.50 -16.69
C GLY A 139 -40.76 -11.72 -15.62
N GLU A 140 -41.32 -12.42 -14.62
CA GLU A 140 -42.14 -11.81 -13.57
C GLU A 140 -41.29 -11.35 -12.38
N LEU A 141 -40.24 -12.11 -12.04
CA LEU A 141 -39.29 -11.72 -11.00
C LEU A 141 -38.38 -10.56 -11.44
N VAL A 142 -37.99 -10.54 -12.73
CA VAL A 142 -37.21 -9.44 -13.33
C VAL A 142 -37.99 -8.12 -13.24
N LYS A 143 -39.31 -8.15 -13.40
CA LYS A 143 -40.15 -6.94 -13.28
C LYS A 143 -40.25 -6.44 -11.83
N ALA A 144 -40.31 -7.35 -10.85
CA ALA A 144 -40.38 -6.98 -9.44
C ALA A 144 -39.06 -6.41 -8.88
N THR A 145 -37.90 -6.81 -9.43
CA THR A 145 -36.59 -6.25 -9.02
C THR A 145 -36.23 -4.93 -9.70
N VAL A 146 -36.93 -4.56 -10.77
CA VAL A 146 -36.67 -3.30 -11.50
C VAL A 146 -37.30 -2.09 -10.79
N ASP A 147 -38.31 -2.30 -9.94
CA ASP A 147 -39.12 -1.18 -9.40
C ASP A 147 -38.84 -0.81 -7.93
N ALA A 148 -37.88 -1.43 -7.21
CA ALA A 148 -37.79 -1.25 -5.75
C ALA A 148 -36.55 -0.54 -5.16
N ASP A 149 -35.34 -0.60 -5.75
CA ASP A 149 -34.15 0.00 -5.08
C ASP A 149 -33.11 0.58 -6.07
N ALA A 150 -33.59 1.20 -7.15
CA ALA A 150 -32.74 1.97 -8.05
C ALA A 150 -32.38 3.33 -7.42
N GLU A 151 -31.25 3.41 -6.72
CA GLU A 151 -30.56 4.68 -6.49
C GLU A 151 -29.98 5.15 -7.84
N PRO A 152 -30.37 6.33 -8.35
CA PRO A 152 -30.02 6.76 -9.70
C PRO A 152 -28.57 7.26 -9.75
N ASP A 153 -27.86 6.88 -10.80
CA ASP A 153 -26.59 7.46 -11.26
C ASP A 153 -25.44 7.53 -10.24
N SER A 154 -24.75 6.41 -10.06
CA SER A 154 -23.29 6.48 -9.99
C SER A 154 -22.74 5.90 -11.29
N PRO A 155 -22.04 6.68 -12.13
CA PRO A 155 -21.38 6.16 -13.32
C PRO A 155 -20.13 5.43 -12.81
N ALA A 156 -20.32 4.25 -12.21
CA ALA A 156 -19.24 3.29 -12.14
C ALA A 156 -18.80 3.08 -13.59
N PRO A 157 -17.55 3.40 -13.96
CA PRO A 157 -17.12 3.27 -15.34
C PRO A 157 -17.41 1.83 -15.77
N ALA A 158 -18.15 1.67 -16.87
CA ALA A 158 -18.36 0.38 -17.51
C ALA A 158 -17.01 -0.06 -18.10
N PHE A 159 -16.16 -0.59 -17.23
CA PHE A 159 -14.91 -1.20 -17.65
C PHE A 159 -15.27 -2.44 -18.49
N PRO A 160 -14.60 -2.66 -19.63
CA PRO A 160 -14.76 -3.86 -20.42
C PRO A 160 -14.62 -5.12 -19.53
N GLU A 161 -15.67 -5.94 -19.43
CA GLU A 161 -15.76 -7.11 -18.54
C GLU A 161 -14.72 -8.20 -18.85
N ASP A 162 -14.05 -8.11 -20.00
CA ASP A 162 -13.03 -9.01 -20.52
C ASP A 162 -11.67 -8.88 -19.83
N ILE A 163 -11.44 -7.84 -19.02
CA ILE A 163 -10.22 -7.69 -18.18
C ILE A 163 -10.47 -8.14 -16.73
N ASN A 164 -11.39 -9.08 -16.52
CA ASN A 164 -11.48 -9.82 -15.25
C ASN A 164 -10.41 -10.91 -15.20
N LEU A 165 -9.12 -10.54 -15.17
CA LEU A 165 -8.12 -11.51 -14.74
C LEU A 165 -8.47 -11.88 -13.30
N ARG A 166 -8.94 -13.12 -13.09
CA ARG A 166 -9.12 -13.74 -11.77
C ARG A 166 -7.76 -13.88 -11.08
N LEU A 167 -7.17 -12.76 -10.66
CA LEU A 167 -5.97 -12.76 -9.85
C LEU A 167 -6.34 -13.34 -8.50
N GLN A 168 -5.72 -14.47 -8.16
CA GLN A 168 -5.75 -14.92 -6.78
C GLN A 168 -5.18 -13.80 -5.90
N PRO A 169 -5.79 -13.51 -4.73
CA PRO A 169 -5.33 -12.43 -3.88
C PRO A 169 -3.83 -12.58 -3.49
N GLU A 170 -3.33 -13.81 -3.39
CA GLU A 170 -1.92 -14.10 -3.17
C GLU A 170 -1.03 -13.64 -4.33
N THR A 171 -1.49 -13.79 -5.58
CA THR A 171 -0.77 -13.32 -6.76
C THR A 171 -0.69 -11.79 -6.77
N LEU A 172 -1.75 -11.11 -6.32
CA LEU A 172 -1.75 -9.65 -6.18
C LEU A 172 -0.70 -9.19 -5.16
N ALA A 173 -0.61 -9.86 -4.00
CA ALA A 173 0.43 -9.58 -3.01
C ALA A 173 1.83 -9.81 -3.56
N LEU A 174 2.04 -10.90 -4.30
CA LEU A 174 3.32 -11.22 -4.93
C LEU A 174 3.71 -10.14 -5.95
N LEU A 175 2.78 -9.77 -6.84
CA LEU A 175 3.02 -8.76 -7.87
C LEU A 175 3.38 -7.41 -7.24
N TYR A 176 2.72 -7.03 -6.16
CA TYR A 176 3.00 -5.78 -5.45
C TYR A 176 4.33 -5.83 -4.67
N LEU A 177 4.55 -6.87 -3.86
CA LEU A 177 5.71 -6.96 -2.96
C LEU A 177 7.04 -7.20 -3.70
N PHE A 178 7.00 -7.75 -4.90
CA PHE A 178 8.17 -7.99 -5.73
C PHE A 178 8.23 -7.07 -6.96
N ASN A 179 7.35 -6.06 -7.02
CA ASN A 179 7.46 -5.02 -8.03
C ASN A 179 8.80 -4.26 -7.84
N PRO A 180 9.65 -4.15 -8.87
CA PRO A 180 10.90 -3.39 -8.76
C PRO A 180 10.67 -1.94 -8.31
N LEU A 181 9.56 -1.32 -8.71
CA LEU A 181 9.25 0.05 -8.34
C LEU A 181 8.93 0.20 -6.83
N THR A 182 8.20 -0.75 -6.24
CA THR A 182 7.90 -0.72 -4.80
C THR A 182 9.15 -1.00 -3.98
N LEU A 183 9.98 -1.95 -4.43
CA LEU A 183 11.30 -2.22 -3.85
C LEU A 183 12.20 -0.98 -3.89
N PHE A 184 12.26 -0.29 -5.03
CA PHE A 184 13.07 0.92 -5.20
C PHE A 184 12.53 2.10 -4.39
N SER A 185 11.21 2.28 -4.32
CA SER A 185 10.59 3.33 -3.49
C SER A 185 10.84 3.10 -2.00
N CYS A 186 10.75 1.84 -1.54
CA CYS A 186 11.10 1.46 -0.17
C CYS A 186 12.59 1.69 0.11
N LEU A 187 13.47 1.31 -0.82
CA LEU A 187 14.93 1.47 -0.68
C LEU A 187 15.35 2.96 -0.70
N ALA A 188 14.68 3.78 -1.51
CA ALA A 188 14.80 5.24 -1.53
C ALA A 188 14.23 5.91 -0.25
N ARG A 189 13.58 5.14 0.62
CA ARG A 189 12.87 5.62 1.83
C ARG A 189 11.87 6.73 1.49
N SER A 190 10.97 6.47 0.56
CA SER A 190 9.87 7.38 0.24
C SER A 190 8.76 7.31 1.28
N THR A 191 8.49 8.40 1.99
CA THR A 191 7.42 8.49 3.02
C THR A 191 6.02 8.43 2.41
N LEU A 192 5.90 8.31 1.08
CA LEU A 192 4.68 7.98 0.37
C LEU A 192 4.01 6.72 0.93
N ILE A 193 4.79 5.73 1.40
CA ILE A 193 4.23 4.48 1.91
C ILE A 193 3.29 4.66 3.11
N PHE A 194 3.56 5.67 3.94
CA PHE A 194 2.69 6.01 5.07
C PHE A 194 1.40 6.68 4.60
N ASN A 195 1.49 7.53 3.58
CA ASN A 195 0.32 8.17 2.97
C ASN A 195 -0.57 7.16 2.24
N SER A 196 0.02 6.12 1.63
CA SER A 196 -0.74 5.04 0.99
C SER A 196 -1.43 4.10 1.97
N PHE A 197 -1.02 4.09 3.24
CA PHE A 197 -1.64 3.29 4.28
C PHE A 197 -2.81 3.99 4.98
N ALA A 198 -2.74 5.32 5.11
CA ALA A 198 -3.76 6.15 5.75
C ALA A 198 -5.01 6.31 4.86
#